data_AF-A0A0F8WGA2-F1
#
_entry.id   AF-A0A0F8WGA2-F1
#
_cell.length_a   1.000
_cell.length_b   1.000
_cell.length_c   1.000
_cell.angle_alpha   90.00
_cell.angle_beta   90.00
_cell.angle_gamma   90.00
#
_symmetry.space_group_name_H-M   'P 1'
#
loop_
_entity.id
_entity.type
_entity.pdbx_description
1 polymer ?
#
loop_
_entity_poly.entity_id
_entity_poly.type
_entity_poly.pdbx_seq_one_letter_code
_entity_poly.pdbx_strand_id
1 'polypeptide(L)'
;SNLVNFGIVPLLFEDMKDYDSIKEGDIIKLPKVREEILKENHVTVETNGRTIRTKIDLSEGERNAIASGGLVNYASKKARKVMT
;
A
#
# COMPACT_ATOMS: atom_id res chain seq x y z
N SER A 1 1.93 -10.76 -8.93
CA SER A 1 2.85 -9.77 -8.33
C SER A 1 3.63 -9.00 -9.39
N ASN A 2 3.03 -7.96 -9.99
CA ASN A 2 3.74 -6.93 -10.77
C ASN A 2 3.71 -5.58 -10.05
N LEU A 3 2.56 -5.20 -9.51
CA LEU A 3 2.37 -3.95 -8.77
C LEU A 3 3.40 -3.79 -7.63
N VAL A 4 3.53 -4.82 -6.78
CA VAL A 4 4.51 -4.87 -5.69
C VAL A 4 5.95 -4.68 -6.17
N ASN A 5 6.31 -5.27 -7.31
CA ASN A 5 7.67 -5.17 -7.85
C ASN A 5 8.05 -3.72 -8.17
N PHE A 6 7.06 -2.92 -8.58
CA PHE A 6 7.19 -1.50 -8.89
C PHE A 6 6.81 -0.59 -7.72
N GLY A 7 6.60 -1.13 -6.52
CA GLY A 7 6.23 -0.33 -5.33
C GLY A 7 4.80 0.19 -5.34
N ILE A 8 3.94 -0.33 -6.21
CA ILE A 8 2.52 0.02 -6.26
C ILE A 8 1.77 -0.85 -5.26
N VAL A 9 0.96 -0.21 -4.41
CA VAL A 9 0.18 -0.88 -3.36
C VAL A 9 -1.11 -1.46 -3.95
N PRO A 10 -1.33 -2.78 -3.92
CA PRO A 10 -2.59 -3.37 -4.34
C PRO A 10 -3.63 -3.24 -3.22
N LEU A 11 -4.51 -2.25 -3.33
CA LEU A 11 -5.61 -2.05 -2.38
C LEU A 11 -6.87 -2.73 -2.89
N LEU A 12 -7.55 -3.48 -2.03
CA LEU A 12 -8.89 -4.00 -2.30
C LEU A 12 -9.88 -3.34 -1.35
N PHE A 13 -11.03 -2.91 -1.86
CA PHE A 13 -12.11 -2.43 -1.00
C PHE A 13 -12.56 -3.52 -0.02
N GLU A 14 -12.81 -3.15 1.24
CA GLU A 14 -13.45 -4.05 2.21
C GLU A 14 -14.96 -4.14 1.96
N ASP A 15 -15.61 -3.01 1.68
CA ASP A 15 -17.00 -2.92 1.21
C ASP A 15 -17.03 -2.52 -0.26
N MET A 16 -17.66 -3.34 -1.11
CA MET A 16 -17.82 -3.03 -2.53
C MET A 16 -18.63 -1.76 -2.78
N LYS A 17 -19.51 -1.33 -1.85
CA LYS A 17 -20.26 -0.08 -1.96
C LYS A 17 -19.37 1.16 -1.89
N ASP A 18 -18.18 1.05 -1.31
CA ASP A 18 -17.23 2.15 -1.26
C ASP A 18 -16.71 2.50 -2.66
N TYR A 19 -16.71 1.54 -3.60
CA TYR A 19 -16.36 1.80 -4.99
C TYR A 19 -17.32 2.80 -5.66
N ASP A 20 -18.63 2.60 -5.50
CA ASP A 20 -19.66 3.49 -6.06
C ASP A 20 -19.64 4.89 -5.44
N SER A 21 -19.00 5.02 -4.27
CA SER A 21 -18.88 6.27 -3.54
C SER A 21 -17.75 7.17 -4.07
N ILE A 22 -16.80 6.60 -4.81
CA ILE A 22 -15.66 7.30 -5.40
C ILE A 22 -16.00 7.68 -6.83
N LYS A 23 -15.79 8.96 -7.16
CA LYS A 23 -16.05 9.52 -8.49
C LYS A 23 -14.76 9.99 -9.14
N GLU A 24 -14.80 10.08 -10.46
CA GLU A 24 -13.72 10.71 -11.22
C GLU A 24 -13.52 12.15 -10.76
N GLY A 25 -12.26 12.54 -10.57
CA GLY A 25 -11.88 13.86 -10.04
C GLY A 25 -11.79 13.94 -8.52
N ASP A 26 -12.20 12.90 -7.78
CA ASP A 26 -12.05 12.86 -6.33
C ASP A 26 -10.57 12.87 -5.90
N ILE A 27 -10.27 13.63 -4.84
CA ILE A 27 -8.94 13.62 -4.23
C ILE A 27 -8.88 12.50 -3.20
N ILE A 28 -8.06 11.49 -3.51
CA ILE A 28 -7.79 10.36 -2.63
C ILE A 28 -6.56 10.65 -1.77
N LYS A 29 -6.67 10.44 -0.46
CA LYS A 29 -5.56 10.56 0.50
C LYS A 29 -5.38 9.26 1.26
N LEU A 30 -4.12 8.89 1.52
CA LEU A 30 -3.76 7.71 2.31
C LEU A 30 -2.79 8.16 3.42
N PRO A 31 -3.30 8.80 4.49
CA PRO A 31 -2.48 9.59 5.42
C PRO A 31 -1.45 8.76 6.18
N LYS A 32 -1.70 7.46 6.38
CA LYS A 32 -0.85 6.54 7.16
C LYS A 32 -0.34 5.36 6.34
N VAL A 33 -0.38 5.47 5.01
CA VAL A 33 -0.13 4.35 4.07
C VAL A 33 1.14 3.56 4.38
N ARG A 34 2.24 4.23 4.71
CA ARG A 34 3.51 3.56 5.01
C ARG A 34 3.45 2.74 6.29
N GLU A 35 2.86 3.28 7.34
CA GLU A 35 2.76 2.61 8.64
C GLU A 35 1.79 1.42 8.55
N GLU A 36 0.63 1.65 7.93
CA GLU A 36 -0.43 0.66 7.78
C GLU A 36 0.02 -0.52 6.90
N ILE A 37 0.76 -0.27 5.80
CA ILE A 37 1.37 -1.34 5.00
C ILE A 37 2.38 -2.17 5.79
N LEU A 38 3.06 -1.61 6.79
CA LEU A 38 4.08 -2.33 7.54
C LEU A 38 3.52 -3.11 8.73
N LYS A 39 2.40 -2.66 9.30
CA LYS A 39 1.89 -3.16 10.59
C LYS A 39 0.50 -3.77 10.53
N GLU A 40 -0.33 -3.35 9.58
CA GLU A 40 -1.76 -3.65 9.53
C GLU A 40 -2.12 -4.49 8.31
N ASN A 41 -3.29 -5.13 8.31
CA ASN A 41 -3.83 -5.81 7.12
C ASN A 41 -4.79 -4.95 6.30
N HIS A 42 -4.82 -3.65 6.59
CA HIS A 42 -5.67 -2.68 5.91
C HIS A 42 -4.90 -1.37 5.66
N VAL A 43 -5.41 -0.54 4.76
CA VAL A 43 -4.97 0.83 4.53
C VAL A 43 -6.19 1.74 4.56
N THR A 44 -6.07 2.84 5.30
CA THR A 44 -7.09 3.87 5.42
C THR A 44 -7.04 4.80 4.23
N VAL A 45 -8.19 4.98 3.58
CA VAL A 45 -8.37 5.89 2.44
C VAL A 45 -9.33 7.00 2.84
N GLU A 46 -8.95 8.25 2.64
CA GLU A 46 -9.80 9.41 2.85
C GLU A 46 -10.15 10.07 1.52
N THR A 47 -11.43 10.35 1.30
CA THR A 47 -11.95 11.01 0.10
C THR A 47 -13.25 11.73 0.42
N ASN A 48 -13.47 12.94 -0.11
CA ASN A 48 -14.72 13.69 0.04
C ASN A 48 -15.27 13.78 1.48
N GLY A 49 -14.38 13.92 2.48
CA GLY A 49 -14.75 13.99 3.90
C GLY A 49 -15.20 12.65 4.50
N ARG A 50 -14.97 11.54 3.80
CA ARG A 50 -15.27 10.16 4.22
C ARG A 50 -13.99 9.37 4.40
N THR A 51 -14.09 8.32 5.20
CA THR A 51 -13.02 7.35 5.43
C THR A 51 -13.49 5.97 4.98
N ILE A 52 -12.73 5.38 4.08
CA ILE A 52 -12.92 4.05 3.50
C ILE A 52 -11.80 3.14 4.01
N ARG A 53 -12.13 1.88 4.33
CA ARG A 53 -11.12 0.86 4.60
C ARG A 53 -10.88 0.00 3.37
N THR A 54 -9.60 -0.21 3.10
CA THR A 54 -9.14 -1.15 2.06
C THR A 54 -8.30 -2.21 2.73
N LYS A 55 -8.40 -3.46 2.27
CA LYS A 55 -7.56 -4.56 2.72
C LYS A 55 -6.35 -4.75 1.81
N ILE A 56 -5.28 -5.28 2.39
CA ILE A 56 -4.08 -5.71 1.69
C ILE A 56 -3.79 -7.17 2.02
N ASP A 57 -3.49 -7.95 0.99
CA ASP A 57 -3.02 -9.33 1.13
C ASP A 57 -1.57 -9.39 0.65
N LEU A 58 -0.65 -9.13 1.58
CA LEU A 58 0.77 -8.97 1.31
C LEU A 58 1.57 -9.73 2.36
N SER A 59 2.52 -10.53 1.90
CA SER A 59 3.55 -11.13 2.76
C SER A 59 4.47 -10.06 3.36
N GLU A 60 5.18 -10.40 4.43
CA GLU A 60 6.16 -9.51 5.06
C GLU A 60 7.23 -9.01 4.06
N GLY A 61 7.69 -9.89 3.16
CA GLY A 61 8.64 -9.52 2.11
C GLY A 61 8.07 -8.48 1.13
N GLU A 62 6.81 -8.66 0.72
CA GLU A 62 6.13 -7.73 -0.19
C GLU A 62 5.86 -6.37 0.46
N ARG A 63 5.49 -6.35 1.75
CA ARG A 63 5.33 -5.12 2.54
C ARG A 63 6.64 -4.32 2.57
N ASN A 64 7.74 -4.99 2.84
CA ASN A 64 9.07 -4.38 2.85
C ASN A 64 9.53 -3.93 1.45
N ALA A 65 9.14 -4.66 0.40
CA ALA A 65 9.39 -4.28 -0.98
C ALA A 65 8.68 -2.96 -1.33
N ILE A 66 7.38 -2.86 -1.04
CA ILE A 66 6.59 -1.64 -1.26
C ILE A 66 7.16 -0.47 -0.43
N ALA A 67 7.45 -0.70 0.86
CA ALA A 67 8.04 0.33 1.72
C ALA A 67 9.45 0.77 1.26
N SER A 68 10.10 0.01 0.38
CA SER A 68 11.37 0.35 -0.25
C SER A 68 11.21 0.97 -1.64
N GLY A 69 9.99 1.13 -2.14
CA GLY A 69 9.69 1.64 -3.49
C GLY A 69 9.84 0.57 -4.58
N GLY A 70 9.74 -0.71 -4.25
CA GLY A 70 9.81 -1.83 -5.19
C GLY A 70 10.84 -2.90 -4.81
N LEU A 71 10.76 -4.04 -5.48
CA LEU A 71 11.54 -5.23 -5.18
C LEU A 71 13.06 -5.01 -5.38
N VAL A 72 13.45 -4.32 -6.44
CA VAL A 72 14.86 -4.00 -6.75
C VAL A 72 15.49 -3.15 -5.65
N ASN A 73 14.76 -2.15 -5.16
CA ASN A 73 15.21 -1.27 -4.10
C ASN A 73 15.36 -2.03 -2.76
N TYR A 74 14.44 -2.94 -2.48
CA TYR A 74 14.51 -3.79 -1.29
C TYR A 74 15.72 -4.74 -1.33
N ALA A 75 15.94 -5.43 -2.45
CA ALA A 75 17.09 -6.31 -2.64
C ALA A 75 18.41 -5.54 -2.49
N SER A 76 18.51 -4.35 -3.10
CA SER A 76 19.68 -3.47 -3.01
C SER A 76 19.97 -3.01 -1.58
N LYS A 77 18.93 -2.62 -0.81
CA LYS A 77 19.08 -2.25 0.61
C LYS A 77 19.55 -3.43 1.47
N LYS A 78 19.00 -4.62 1.24
CA LYS A 78 19.37 -5.83 1.99
C LYS A 78 20.83 -6.20 1.73
N ALA A 79 21.27 -6.17 0.47
CA ALA A 79 22.67 -6.43 0.11
C ALA A 79 23.64 -5.45 0.79
N ARG A 80 23.33 -4.14 0.78
CA ARG A 80 24.17 -3.13 1.45
C ARG A 80 24.26 -3.33 2.96
N LYS A 81 23.16 -3.71 3.61
CA LYS A 81 23.11 -3.93 5.06
C LYS A 81 23.91 -5.16 5.53
N VAL A 82 24.14 -6.14 4.67
CA VAL A 82 24.95 -7.34 4.98
C VAL A 82 26.46 -7.05 4.88
N MET A 83 26.85 -5.98 4.17
CA MET A 83 28.26 -5.58 3.98
C MET A 83 28.76 -4.59 5.04
N THR A 84 27.91 -4.16 5.97
CA THR A 84 28.20 -3.24 7.08
C THR A 84 28.03 -3.95 8.41
#